data_AF-A0A946BRB2-F1
#
_entry.id   AF-A0A946BRB2-F1
#
_cell.length_a   1.000
_cell.length_b   1.000
_cell.length_c   1.000
_cell.angle_alpha   90.00
_cell.angle_beta   90.00
_cell.angle_gamma   90.00
#
_symmetry.space_group_name_H-M   'P 1'
#
loop_
_entity.id
_entity.type
_entity.pdbx_description
1 polymer ?
#
loop_
_entity_poly.entity_id
_entity_poly.type
_entity_poly.pdbx_seq_one_letter_code
_entity_poly.pdbx_strand_id
1 'polypeptide(L)'
;FWSRSSGVKAPLRMNKVEDIANAHIIRKSLGLPGGQLIANPIPNRYEINHAIIKPIINEAQKDADNIGITGKEVTPYLLQRIYELTEGRSLSANIGLVRNNAKLAAKIAIKLSLNALNI
;
A
#
# COMPACT_ATOMS: atom_id res chain seq x y z
N PHE A 1 -5.48 -1.02 1.71
CA PHE A 1 -4.47 -0.61 2.70
C PHE A 1 -4.65 -1.43 3.96
N TRP A 2 -5.68 -1.16 4.78
CA TRP A 2 -6.01 -1.98 5.96
C TRP A 2 -6.62 -3.36 5.66
N SER A 3 -7.24 -3.52 4.48
CA SER A 3 -7.79 -4.79 4.02
C SER A 3 -6.97 -5.38 2.87
N ARG A 4 -6.98 -6.71 2.74
CA ARG A 4 -6.24 -7.44 1.69
C ARG A 4 -6.88 -7.32 0.31
N SER A 5 -8.19 -7.16 0.26
CA SER A 5 -8.95 -6.98 -0.99
C SER A 5 -9.71 -5.66 -0.96
N SER A 6 -9.77 -4.99 -2.10
CA SER A 6 -10.63 -3.83 -2.37
C SER A 6 -11.80 -4.17 -3.30
N GLY A 7 -11.88 -5.41 -3.81
CA GLY A 7 -12.79 -5.77 -4.90
C GLY A 7 -12.33 -5.31 -6.29
N VAL A 8 -11.23 -4.55 -6.39
CA VAL A 8 -10.67 -4.08 -7.66
C VAL A 8 -9.56 -5.02 -8.12
N LYS A 9 -9.65 -5.51 -9.37
CA LYS A 9 -8.63 -6.38 -9.96
C LYS A 9 -7.41 -5.55 -10.38
N ALA A 10 -6.22 -5.93 -9.93
CA ALA A 10 -4.98 -5.37 -10.44
C ALA A 10 -4.79 -5.77 -11.92
N PRO A 11 -4.28 -4.88 -12.78
CA PRO A 11 -4.11 -5.16 -14.21
C PRO A 11 -3.13 -6.31 -14.46
N LEU A 12 -2.15 -6.47 -13.56
CA LEU A 12 -1.16 -7.54 -13.59
C LEU A 12 -1.00 -8.13 -12.18
N ARG A 13 -0.64 -9.42 -12.13
CA ARG A 13 -0.28 -10.12 -10.91
C ARG A 13 1.01 -10.89 -11.11
N MET A 14 1.96 -10.72 -10.21
CA MET A 14 3.22 -11.45 -10.18
C MET A 14 3.38 -12.09 -8.81
N ASN A 15 3.77 -13.37 -8.78
CA ASN A 15 3.91 -14.13 -7.54
C ASN A 15 5.39 -14.33 -7.12
N LYS A 16 6.34 -14.06 -8.02
CA LYS A 16 7.78 -14.16 -7.75
C LYS A 16 8.43 -12.78 -7.75
N VAL A 17 9.43 -12.59 -6.90
CA VAL A 17 10.17 -11.32 -6.79
C VAL A 17 10.97 -11.06 -8.06
N GLU A 18 11.50 -12.13 -8.66
CA GLU A 18 12.25 -12.13 -9.91
C GLU A 18 11.40 -11.54 -11.05
N ASP A 19 10.14 -11.97 -11.18
CA ASP A 19 9.23 -11.47 -12.21
C ASP A 19 8.98 -9.96 -12.06
N ILE A 20 8.81 -9.50 -10.81
CA ILE A 20 8.60 -8.07 -10.50
C ILE A 20 9.83 -7.24 -10.89
N ALA A 21 11.03 -7.70 -10.55
CA ALA A 21 12.28 -7.04 -10.88
C ALA A 21 12.54 -7.03 -12.40
N ASN A 22 12.29 -8.15 -13.08
CA ASN A 22 12.45 -8.26 -14.53
C ASN A 22 11.46 -7.35 -15.27
N ALA A 23 10.22 -7.24 -14.79
CA ALA A 23 9.25 -6.30 -15.34
C ALA A 23 9.75 -4.85 -15.26
N HIS A 24 10.40 -4.46 -14.15
CA HIS A 24 11.01 -3.13 -14.02
C HIS A 24 12.12 -2.89 -15.05
N ILE A 25 13.00 -3.88 -15.23
CA ILE A 25 14.13 -3.81 -16.17
C ILE A 25 13.62 -3.68 -17.61
N ILE A 26 12.67 -4.54 -18.03
CA ILE A 26 12.07 -4.49 -19.36
C ILE A 26 11.38 -3.15 -19.61
N ARG A 27 10.64 -2.66 -18.61
CA ARG A 27 9.99 -1.35 -18.69
C ARG A 27 11.01 -0.23 -18.94
N LYS A 28 12.20 -0.31 -18.33
CA LYS A 28 13.31 0.63 -18.55
C LYS A 28 13.96 0.46 -19.92
N SER A 29 14.21 -0.77 -20.39
CA SER A 29 14.84 -1.04 -21.69
C SER A 29 13.95 -0.63 -22.87
N LEU A 30 12.62 -0.67 -22.70
CA LEU A 30 11.64 -0.16 -23.67
C LEU A 30 11.53 1.37 -23.66
N GLY A 31 12.29 2.08 -22.82
CA GLY A 31 12.26 3.55 -22.75
C GLY A 31 10.96 4.13 -22.18
N LEU A 32 10.14 3.33 -21.48
CA LEU A 32 8.87 3.82 -20.94
C LEU A 32 9.13 4.80 -19.75
N PRO A 33 8.52 5.99 -19.72
CA PRO A 33 8.71 6.99 -18.65
C PRO A 33 7.83 6.72 -17.42
N GLY A 34 8.27 7.13 -16.23
CA GLY A 34 7.55 6.95 -14.95
C GLY A 34 8.03 5.78 -14.06
N GLY A 35 7.20 5.34 -13.12
CA GLY A 35 7.52 4.30 -12.13
C GLY A 35 6.73 2.99 -12.29
N GLN A 36 6.94 2.06 -11.36
CA GLN A 36 6.17 0.81 -11.22
C GLN A 36 5.57 0.75 -9.82
N LEU A 37 4.24 0.83 -9.72
CA LEU A 37 3.52 0.73 -8.45
C LEU A 37 3.23 -0.75 -8.14
N ILE A 38 3.70 -1.22 -7.00
CA ILE A 38 3.54 -2.61 -6.55
C ILE A 38 2.62 -2.63 -5.34
N ALA A 39 1.38 -3.09 -5.54
CA ALA A 39 0.43 -3.26 -4.45
C ALA A 39 0.67 -4.59 -3.74
N ASN A 40 1.19 -4.53 -2.51
CA ASN A 40 1.45 -5.69 -1.67
C ASN A 40 0.39 -5.79 -0.56
N PRO A 41 -0.50 -6.81 -0.57
CA PRO A 41 -1.55 -6.93 0.42
C PRO A 41 -1.00 -7.02 1.85
N ILE A 42 -1.67 -6.36 2.80
CA ILE A 42 -1.36 -6.44 4.23
C ILE A 42 -1.35 -7.90 4.72
N PRO A 43 -0.43 -8.33 5.60
CA PRO A 43 -0.49 -9.67 6.18
C PRO A 43 -1.82 -9.92 6.89
N ASN A 44 -2.38 -11.12 6.75
CA ASN A 44 -3.72 -11.43 7.28
C ASN A 44 -3.87 -11.17 8.79
N ARG A 45 -2.83 -11.44 9.60
CA ARG A 45 -2.84 -11.13 11.04
C ARG A 45 -2.98 -9.65 11.41
N TYR A 46 -2.73 -8.74 10.47
CA TYR A 46 -2.84 -7.29 10.66
C TYR A 46 -4.03 -6.71 9.90
N GLU A 47 -4.80 -7.55 9.20
CA GLU A 47 -5.93 -7.11 8.39
C GLU A 47 -7.07 -6.60 9.28
N ILE A 48 -7.63 -5.45 8.88
CA ILE A 48 -8.97 -5.04 9.29
C ILE A 48 -9.88 -5.37 8.12
N ASN A 49 -10.89 -6.21 8.36
CA ASN A 49 -11.82 -6.66 7.32
C ASN A 49 -12.44 -5.44 6.60
N HIS A 50 -12.60 -5.54 5.29
CA HIS A 50 -13.15 -4.47 4.46
C HIS A 50 -14.52 -3.98 4.96
N ALA A 51 -15.41 -4.91 5.34
CA ALA A 51 -16.73 -4.58 5.86
C ALA A 51 -16.68 -3.79 7.18
N ILE A 52 -15.58 -3.90 7.94
CA ILE A 52 -15.37 -3.19 9.20
C ILE A 52 -14.73 -1.82 8.96
N ILE A 53 -13.66 -1.75 8.16
CA ILE A 53 -12.92 -0.49 8.00
C ILE A 53 -13.61 0.50 7.06
N LYS A 54 -14.40 0.01 6.09
CA LYS A 54 -15.09 0.87 5.12
C LYS A 54 -16.06 1.88 5.76
N PRO A 55 -16.97 1.48 6.68
CA PRO A 55 -17.83 2.45 7.36
C PRO A 55 -17.04 3.46 8.19
N ILE A 56 -15.96 3.03 8.86
CA ILE A 56 -15.09 3.92 9.67
C ILE A 56 -14.40 4.98 8.80
N ILE A 57 -13.88 4.60 7.63
CA ILE A 57 -13.31 5.55 6.67
C ILE A 57 -14.36 6.56 6.19
N ASN A 58 -15.57 6.09 5.91
CA ASN A 58 -16.65 6.96 5.47
C ASN A 58 -17.08 7.94 6.58
N GLU A 59 -17.09 7.51 7.85
CA GLU A 59 -17.34 8.37 9.00
C GLU A 59 -16.25 9.43 9.16
N ALA A 60 -14.97 9.02 9.15
CA ALA A 60 -13.85 9.95 9.23
C ALA A 60 -13.85 11.00 8.09
N GLN A 61 -14.27 10.60 6.89
CA GLN A 61 -14.41 11.52 5.76
C GLN A 61 -15.53 12.54 6.00
N LYS A 62 -16.70 12.09 6.48
CA LYS A 62 -17.80 13.01 6.83
C LYS A 62 -17.39 13.99 7.93
N ASP A 63 -16.67 13.52 8.94
CA ASP A 63 -16.18 14.38 10.01
C ASP A 63 -15.22 15.46 9.48
N ALA A 64 -14.32 15.08 8.58
CA ALA A 64 -13.40 16.01 7.90
C ALA A 64 -14.16 17.07 7.09
N ASP A 65 -15.18 16.64 6.34
CA ASP A 65 -16.00 17.52 5.50
C ASP A 65 -16.81 18.50 6.36
N ASN A 66 -17.40 18.03 7.46
CA ASN A 66 -18.22 18.83 8.38
C ASN A 66 -17.44 19.97 9.05
N ILE A 67 -16.16 19.76 9.35
CA ILE A 67 -15.30 20.78 9.96
C ILE A 67 -14.42 21.52 8.93
N GLY A 68 -14.60 21.23 7.64
CA GLY A 68 -13.94 21.95 6.56
C GLY A 68 -12.44 21.65 6.39
N ILE A 69 -11.97 20.44 6.76
CA ILE A 69 -10.57 20.04 6.51
C ILE A 69 -10.34 19.91 5.00
N THR A 70 -9.32 20.60 4.49
CA THR A 70 -9.00 20.61 3.05
C THR A 70 -7.50 20.55 2.78
N GLY A 71 -7.16 20.23 1.54
CA GLY A 71 -5.77 20.21 1.07
C GLY A 71 -4.89 19.21 1.83
N LYS A 72 -3.69 19.66 2.21
CA LYS A 72 -2.67 18.81 2.86
C LYS A 72 -3.07 18.30 4.25
N GLU A 73 -4.07 18.92 4.89
CA GLU A 73 -4.52 18.56 6.25
C GLU A 73 -5.47 17.35 6.26
N VAL A 74 -6.03 16.97 5.10
CA VAL A 74 -6.99 15.87 4.99
C VAL A 74 -6.39 14.54 5.46
N THR A 75 -5.22 14.17 4.92
CA THR A 75 -4.62 12.86 5.24
C THR A 75 -4.23 12.72 6.71
N PRO A 76 -3.51 13.68 7.34
CA PRO A 76 -3.21 13.60 8.77
C PRO A 76 -4.48 13.49 9.64
N TYR A 77 -5.51 14.28 9.33
CA TYR A 77 -6.78 14.23 10.05
C TYR A 77 -7.45 12.86 9.92
N LEU A 78 -7.62 12.35 8.70
CA LEU A 78 -8.28 11.05 8.47
C LEU A 78 -7.54 9.92 9.19
N LEU A 79 -6.21 9.91 9.15
CA LEU A 79 -5.43 8.88 9.83
C LEU A 79 -5.61 8.92 11.34
N GLN A 80 -5.62 10.11 11.94
CA GLN A 80 -5.87 10.30 13.37
C GLN A 80 -7.30 9.88 13.75
N ARG A 81 -8.29 10.30 12.97
CA ARG A 81 -9.69 9.98 13.24
C ARG A 81 -9.98 8.48 13.12
N ILE A 82 -9.40 7.81 12.12
CA ILE A 82 -9.47 6.36 11.96
C ILE A 82 -8.72 5.64 13.08
N TYR A 83 -7.62 6.20 13.60
CA TYR A 83 -6.93 5.67 14.79
C TYR A 83 -7.87 5.65 16.01
N GLU A 84 -8.55 6.76 16.30
CA GLU A 84 -9.50 6.87 17.40
C GLU A 84 -10.68 5.89 17.24
N LEU A 85 -11.35 5.89 16.08
CA LEU A 85 -12.51 5.05 15.80
C LEU A 85 -12.18 3.54 15.76
N THR A 86 -10.91 3.17 15.60
CA THR A 86 -10.47 1.78 15.63
C THR A 86 -9.79 1.37 16.93
N GLU A 87 -9.74 2.28 17.92
CA GLU A 87 -9.04 2.10 19.20
C GLU A 87 -7.58 1.66 18.99
N GLY A 88 -6.91 2.29 18.02
CA GLY A 88 -5.51 2.05 17.68
C GLY A 88 -5.21 0.86 16.78
N ARG A 89 -6.20 0.01 16.45
CA ARG A 89 -5.99 -1.13 15.54
C ARG A 89 -5.49 -0.72 14.16
N SER A 90 -5.91 0.44 13.64
CA SER A 90 -5.44 0.96 12.35
C SER A 90 -3.93 1.27 12.35
N LEU A 91 -3.38 1.72 13.48
CA LEU A 91 -1.95 1.97 13.62
C LEU A 91 -1.15 0.67 13.67
N SER A 92 -1.62 -0.33 14.43
CA SER A 92 -1.00 -1.67 14.43
C SER A 92 -0.98 -2.28 13.02
N ALA A 93 -2.08 -2.12 12.28
CA ALA A 93 -2.17 -2.56 10.90
C ALA A 93 -1.20 -1.81 9.97
N ASN A 94 -1.07 -0.49 10.11
CA ASN A 94 -0.12 0.34 9.35
C ASN A 94 1.32 -0.11 9.57
N ILE A 95 1.72 -0.31 10.83
CA ILE A 95 3.07 -0.79 11.18
C ILE A 95 3.33 -2.16 10.54
N GLY A 96 2.37 -3.07 10.62
CA GLY A 96 2.44 -4.38 9.99
C GLY A 96 2.59 -4.32 8.47
N LEU A 97 1.83 -3.45 7.82
CA LEU A 97 1.88 -3.21 6.39
C LEU A 97 3.20 -2.60 5.94
N VAL A 98 3.69 -1.55 6.62
CA VAL A 98 4.96 -0.88 6.30
C VAL A 98 6.13 -1.87 6.40
N ARG A 99 6.18 -2.67 7.46
CA ARG A 99 7.20 -3.73 7.61
C ARG A 99 7.11 -4.76 6.48
N ASN A 100 5.90 -5.17 6.08
CA ASN A 100 5.71 -6.11 4.98
C ASN A 100 6.15 -5.52 3.63
N ASN A 101 5.84 -4.24 3.39
CA ASN A 101 6.25 -3.53 2.18
C ASN A 101 7.76 -3.36 2.12
N ALA A 102 8.40 -2.94 3.21
CA ALA A 102 9.86 -2.82 3.30
C ALA A 102 10.55 -4.16 3.01
N LYS A 103 10.03 -5.27 3.55
CA LYS A 103 10.55 -6.62 3.29
C LYS A 103 10.47 -7.00 1.80
N LEU A 104 9.33 -6.75 1.15
CA LEU A 104 9.18 -7.05 -0.28
C LEU A 104 10.07 -6.14 -1.13
N ALA A 105 10.08 -4.84 -0.84
CA ALA A 105 10.91 -3.86 -1.54
C ALA A 105 12.41 -4.21 -1.47
N ALA A 106 12.91 -4.58 -0.29
CA ALA A 106 14.29 -5.02 -0.12
C ALA A 106 14.64 -6.24 -0.99
N LYS A 107 13.75 -7.24 -1.06
CA LYS A 107 13.95 -8.41 -1.93
C LYS A 107 13.99 -8.03 -3.41
N ILE A 108 13.11 -7.12 -3.85
CA ILE A 108 13.12 -6.63 -5.23
C ILE A 108 14.41 -5.87 -5.52
N ALA A 109 14.84 -4.98 -4.62
CA ALA A 109 16.06 -4.20 -4.77
C ALA A 109 17.31 -5.09 -4.91
N ILE A 110 17.42 -6.17 -4.12
CA ILE A 110 18.49 -7.17 -4.26
C ILE A 110 18.49 -7.78 -5.66
N LYS A 111 17.32 -8.20 -6.18
CA LYS A 111 17.22 -8.79 -7.53
C LYS A 111 17.57 -7.79 -8.63
N LEU A 112 17.15 -6.54 -8.50
CA LEU A 112 17.55 -5.48 -9.42
C LEU A 112 19.07 -5.24 -9.41
N SER A 113 19.69 -5.24 -8.23
CA SER A 113 21.14 -5.06 -8.10
C SER A 113 21.94 -6.21 -8.69
N LEU A 114 21.51 -7.47 -8.49
CA LEU A 114 22.18 -8.64 -9.08
C LEU A 114 22.11 -8.64 -10.61
N ASN A 115 20.97 -8.23 -11.17
CA ASN A 115 20.82 -8.14 -12.63
C ASN A 115 21.68 -7.01 -13.23
N ALA A 116 21.92 -5.92 -12.51
CA ALA A 116 22.80 -4.84 -12.97
C ALA A 116 24.28 -5.25 -13.00
N LEU A 117 24.68 -6.31 -12.29
CA LEU A 117 26.05 -6.83 -12.28
C LEU A 117 26.31 -7.88 -13.38
N ASN A 118 25.25 -8.35 -14.06
CA ASN A 118 25.33 -9.38 -15.10
C ASN A 118 25.14 -8.79 -16.53
N ILE A 119 25.19 -7.46 -16.67
CA ILE A 119 25.17 -6.71 -17.93
C ILE A 119 26.46 -5.90 -17.98
#